data_AF-A0A2E5RM67-F1
#
_entry.id   AF-A0A2E5RM67-F1
#
_cell.length_a   1.000
_cell.length_b   1.000
_cell.length_c   1.000
_cell.angle_alpha   90.00
_cell.angle_beta   90.00
_cell.angle_gamma   90.00
#
_symmetry.space_group_name_H-M   'P 1'
#
loop_
_entity.id
_entity.type
_entity.pdbx_description
1 polymer ?
#
loop_
_entity_poly.entity_id
_entity_poly.type
_entity_poly.pdbx_seq_one_letter_code
_entity_poly.pdbx_strand_id
1 'polypeptide(L)'
;MKQETIITQSGEKILLTISDDGYCFCPVCGSKAGNKEWRPYSKEGHPTYDICKCGFEFGLDDGGEPPYDKSWERYREKWLTKDLDYSQTKNMTRDQKLKQLKNIGI
;
A
#
# COMPACT_ATOMS: atom_id res chain seq x y z
N MET A 1 14.79 3.40 7.70
CA MET A 1 13.62 2.58 7.33
C MET A 1 14.05 1.14 7.17
N LYS A 2 13.17 0.17 7.42
CA LYS A 2 13.44 -1.26 7.24
C LYS A 2 12.37 -1.91 6.35
N GLN A 3 12.74 -3.00 5.71
CA GLN A 3 11.82 -3.81 4.92
C GLN A 3 11.49 -5.09 5.68
N GLU A 4 10.23 -5.50 5.63
CA GLU A 4 9.76 -6.75 6.21
C GLU A 4 9.02 -7.55 5.14
N THR A 5 9.44 -8.80 4.95
CA THR A 5 8.77 -9.72 4.02
C THR A 5 7.68 -10.49 4.77
N ILE A 6 6.47 -10.47 4.22
CA ILE A 6 5.33 -11.25 4.70
C ILE A 6 5.01 -12.31 3.64
N ILE A 7 4.68 -13.52 4.09
CA ILE A 7 4.15 -14.58 3.23
C ILE A 7 2.64 -14.60 3.43
N THR A 8 1.86 -14.33 2.39
CA THR A 8 0.39 -14.35 2.45
C THR A 8 -0.13 -15.78 2.58
N GLN A 9 -1.42 -15.95 2.89
CA GLN A 9 -2.04 -17.28 2.93
C GLN A 9 -2.05 -18.02 1.58
N SER A 10 -1.99 -17.27 0.47
CA SER A 10 -1.81 -17.80 -0.90
C SER A 10 -0.36 -18.21 -1.18
N GLY A 11 0.58 -17.98 -0.26
CA GLY A 11 2.00 -18.29 -0.41
C GLY A 11 2.82 -17.18 -1.09
N GLU A 12 2.23 -16.01 -1.32
CA GLU A 12 2.88 -14.92 -2.01
C GLU A 12 3.76 -14.09 -1.08
N LYS A 13 4.85 -13.56 -1.63
CA LYS A 13 5.77 -12.73 -0.88
C LYS A 13 5.44 -11.28 -1.13
N ILE A 14 5.09 -10.56 -0.07
CA ILE A 14 4.90 -9.11 -0.12
C ILE A 14 5.95 -8.41 0.74
N LEU A 15 6.32 -7.20 0.33
CA LEU A 15 7.33 -6.40 1.00
C LEU A 15 6.70 -5.17 1.64
N LEU A 16 6.74 -5.11 2.96
CA LEU A 16 6.25 -3.96 3.72
C LEU A 16 7.42 -3.06 4.10
N THR A 17 7.24 -1.75 3.93
CA THR A 17 8.22 -0.75 4.36
C THR A 17 7.80 -0.18 5.70
N ILE A 18 8.69 -0.26 6.68
CA ILE A 18 8.48 0.23 8.04
C ILE A 18 9.43 1.40 8.31
N SER A 19 8.87 2.50 8.81
CA SER A 19 9.64 3.66 9.24
C SER A 19 10.54 3.33 10.45
N ASP A 20 11.55 4.16 10.69
CA ASP A 20 12.48 3.95 11.82
C ASP A 20 11.80 4.01 13.19
N ASP A 21 10.70 4.76 13.31
CA ASP A 21 9.88 4.84 14.52
C ASP A 21 8.80 3.72 14.62
N GLY A 22 8.77 2.79 13.66
CA GLY A 22 8.00 1.55 13.73
C GLY A 22 6.62 1.57 13.07
N TYR A 23 6.29 2.57 12.26
CA TYR A 23 5.01 2.66 11.55
C TYR A 23 5.12 2.05 10.16
N CYS A 24 4.10 1.33 9.72
CA CYS A 24 4.06 0.85 8.34
C CYS A 24 3.74 1.99 7.38
N PHE A 25 4.32 1.96 6.18
CA PHE A 25 3.84 2.75 5.05
C PHE A 25 2.90 1.91 4.19
N CYS A 26 1.86 2.55 3.64
CA CYS A 26 1.05 1.94 2.59
C CYS A 26 1.96 1.62 1.40
N PRO A 27 1.96 0.36 0.92
CA PRO A 27 2.85 -0.03 -0.17
C PRO A 27 2.44 0.55 -1.53
N VAL A 28 1.18 0.98 -1.68
CA VAL A 28 0.69 1.62 -2.90
C VAL A 28 1.16 3.07 -2.98
N CYS A 29 0.87 3.87 -1.95
CA CYS A 29 1.01 5.33 -2.03
C CYS A 29 2.07 5.92 -1.10
N GLY A 30 2.67 5.14 -0.19
CA GLY A 30 3.64 5.61 0.79
C GLY A 30 3.05 6.39 1.98
N SER A 31 1.73 6.37 2.19
CA SER A 31 1.14 7.03 3.36
C SER A 31 1.54 6.32 4.64
N LYS A 32 2.00 7.07 5.64
CA LYS A 32 2.34 6.53 6.97
C LYS A 32 1.07 6.09 7.71
N ALA A 33 1.14 4.94 8.37
CA ALA A 33 0.10 4.44 9.26
C ALA A 33 -0.25 5.43 10.37
N GLY A 34 -1.49 5.40 10.85
CA GLY A 34 -1.92 6.23 11.99
C GLY A 34 -1.42 5.71 13.34
N ASN A 35 -1.09 4.44 13.44
CA ASN A 35 -0.55 3.79 14.64
C ASN A 35 0.45 2.68 14.24
N LYS A 36 1.20 2.14 15.22
CA LYS A 36 2.27 1.14 14.98
C LYS A 36 1.75 -0.27 14.75
N GLU A 37 0.54 -0.57 15.23
CA GLU A 37 -0.10 -1.88 15.08
C GLU A 37 -0.67 -2.07 13.68
N TRP A 38 -1.04 -0.99 13.01
CA TRP A 38 -1.64 -1.02 11.69
C TRP A 38 -0.60 -1.38 10.62
N ARG A 39 -0.97 -2.36 9.79
CA ARG A 39 -0.24 -2.88 8.63
C ARG A 39 -1.25 -3.38 7.61
N PRO A 40 -0.97 -3.37 6.30
CA PRO A 40 -1.90 -3.90 5.29
C PRO A 40 -2.11 -5.42 5.39
N TYR A 41 -1.11 -6.12 5.93
CA TYR A 41 -1.12 -7.55 6.17
C TYR A 41 -0.55 -7.85 7.56
N SER A 42 -1.14 -8.84 8.24
CA SER A 42 -0.63 -9.36 9.51
C SER A 42 0.70 -10.11 9.29
N LYS A 43 1.38 -10.46 10.39
CA LYS A 43 2.64 -11.22 10.31
C LYS A 43 2.44 -12.62 9.75
N GLU A 44 1.23 -13.16 9.92
CA GLU A 44 0.77 -14.47 9.45
C GLU A 44 0.23 -14.41 8.01
N GLY A 45 0.24 -13.23 7.37
CA GLY A 45 -0.14 -13.09 5.97
C GLY A 45 -1.63 -12.88 5.71
N HIS A 46 -2.41 -12.54 6.73
CA HIS A 46 -3.81 -12.18 6.56
C HIS A 46 -3.92 -10.70 6.13
N PRO A 47 -4.67 -10.38 5.06
CA PRO A 47 -4.96 -8.99 4.74
C PRO A 47 -5.86 -8.35 5.80
N THR A 48 -5.77 -7.04 5.96
CA THR A 48 -6.63 -6.31 6.90
C THR A 48 -8.02 -6.00 6.36
N TYR A 49 -8.22 -5.99 5.03
CA TYR A 49 -9.42 -5.45 4.38
C TYR A 49 -9.70 -3.97 4.64
N ASP A 50 -8.76 -3.28 5.30
CA ASP A 50 -8.77 -1.83 5.44
C ASP A 50 -8.54 -1.12 4.10
N ILE A 51 -9.19 0.03 3.95
CA ILE A 51 -9.01 0.92 2.81
C ILE A 51 -8.01 2.02 3.16
N CYS A 52 -6.92 2.09 2.40
CA CYS A 52 -5.96 3.18 2.51
C CYS A 52 -6.57 4.51 2.03
N LYS A 53 -6.03 5.66 2.48
CA LYS A 53 -6.41 7.00 1.98
C LYS A 53 -6.22 7.20 0.47
N CYS A 54 -5.48 6.32 -0.21
CA CYS A 54 -5.36 6.30 -1.66
C CYS A 54 -6.48 5.53 -2.36
N GLY A 55 -7.43 4.94 -1.61
CA GLY A 55 -8.56 4.16 -2.10
C GLY A 55 -8.32 2.66 -2.21
N PHE A 56 -7.09 2.17 -1.94
CA PHE A 56 -6.76 0.76 -2.10
C PHE A 56 -7.26 -0.08 -0.91
N GLU A 57 -8.03 -1.12 -1.17
CA GLU A 57 -8.50 -2.12 -0.20
C GLU A 57 -7.61 -3.36 -0.18
N PHE A 58 -6.89 -3.57 0.93
CA PHE A 58 -5.95 -4.70 1.04
C PHE A 58 -6.69 -6.04 1.19
N GLY A 59 -6.34 -7.02 0.37
CA GLY A 59 -6.99 -8.33 0.29
C GLY A 59 -8.10 -8.41 -0.77
N LEU A 60 -8.57 -7.26 -1.30
CA LEU A 60 -9.57 -7.20 -2.35
C LEU A 60 -9.00 -6.59 -3.65
N ASP A 61 -8.48 -5.37 -3.58
CA ASP A 61 -7.85 -4.67 -4.73
C ASP A 61 -6.48 -5.26 -5.08
N ASP A 62 -5.99 -6.18 -4.26
CA ASP A 62 -4.87 -7.05 -4.61
C ASP A 62 -5.22 -7.99 -5.79
N GLY A 63 -6.51 -8.21 -6.06
CA GLY A 63 -7.02 -9.04 -7.13
C GLY A 63 -6.53 -8.63 -8.53
N GLY A 64 -5.83 -9.56 -9.19
CA GLY A 64 -5.27 -9.46 -10.53
C GLY A 64 -4.83 -10.83 -11.10
N GLU A 65 -3.97 -10.85 -12.11
CA GLU A 65 -3.30 -12.11 -12.49
C GLU A 65 -2.09 -12.31 -11.57
N PRO A 66 -1.88 -13.52 -11.02
CA PRO A 66 -0.66 -13.83 -10.29
C PRO A 66 0.60 -13.53 -11.13
N PRO A 67 1.66 -12.98 -10.52
CA PRO A 67 1.72 -12.62 -9.11
C PRO A 67 0.99 -11.30 -8.83
N TYR A 68 0.32 -11.19 -7.67
CA TYR A 68 -0.26 -9.92 -7.23
C TYR A 68 0.82 -8.88 -6.82
N ASP A 69 2.11 -9.18 -7.04
CA ASP A 69 3.24 -8.28 -6.81
C ASP A 69 3.17 -6.98 -7.63
N LYS A 70 2.46 -7.00 -8.77
CA LYS A 70 2.22 -5.83 -9.62
C LYS A 70 0.91 -5.10 -9.32
N SER A 71 0.04 -5.61 -8.44
CA SER A 71 -1.26 -4.98 -8.14
C SER A 71 -1.05 -3.57 -7.56
N TRP A 72 -0.12 -3.44 -6.62
CA TRP A 72 0.21 -2.17 -5.97
C TRP A 72 0.83 -1.16 -6.93
N GLU A 73 1.70 -1.63 -7.84
CA GLU A 73 2.34 -0.76 -8.83
C GLU A 73 1.32 -0.25 -9.85
N ARG A 74 0.49 -1.15 -10.41
CA ARG A 74 -0.57 -0.79 -11.35
C ARG A 74 -1.60 0.15 -10.71
N TYR A 75 -2.00 -0.11 -9.47
CA TYR A 75 -2.92 0.77 -8.77
C TYR A 75 -2.27 2.14 -8.48
N ARG A 76 -0.99 2.17 -8.10
CA ARG A 76 -0.23 3.42 -7.91
C ARG A 76 -0.19 4.25 -9.20
N GLU A 77 0.00 3.62 -10.36
CA GLU A 77 -0.07 4.30 -11.66
C GLU A 77 -1.43 4.97 -11.88
N LYS A 78 -2.53 4.24 -11.70
CA LYS A 78 -3.90 4.78 -11.78
C LYS A 78 -4.12 5.92 -10.77
N TRP A 79 -3.64 5.74 -9.55
CA TRP A 79 -3.69 6.76 -8.51
C TRP A 79 -2.92 8.02 -8.91
N LEU A 80 -1.77 7.89 -9.57
CA LEU A 80 -0.98 9.03 -10.06
C LEU A 80 -1.60 9.72 -11.29
N THR A 81 -2.29 8.98 -12.14
CA THR A 81 -2.92 9.47 -13.39
C THR A 81 -4.36 9.93 -13.22
N LYS A 82 -4.91 9.90 -11.99
CA LYS A 82 -6.25 10.40 -11.65
C LYS A 82 -7.41 9.57 -12.23
N ASP A 83 -7.15 8.31 -12.56
CA ASP A 83 -8.10 7.37 -13.17
C ASP A 83 -8.81 6.48 -12.12
N LEU A 84 -8.96 6.99 -10.90
CA LEU A 84 -9.66 6.33 -9.81
C LEU A 84 -10.84 7.20 -9.38
N ASP A 85 -11.94 6.57 -8.99
CA ASP A 85 -13.10 7.27 -8.44
C ASP A 85 -12.68 8.07 -7.19
N TYR A 86 -12.80 9.39 -7.28
CA TYR A 86 -12.31 10.30 -6.25
C TYR A 86 -13.10 10.25 -4.95
N SER A 87 -14.31 9.68 -4.97
CA SER A 87 -15.18 9.63 -3.79
C SER A 87 -14.53 8.91 -2.59
N GLN A 88 -13.57 8.01 -2.84
CA GLN A 88 -12.89 7.24 -1.80
C GLN A 88 -11.42 7.63 -1.57
N THR A 89 -10.90 8.62 -2.31
CA THR A 89 -9.48 8.99 -2.23
C THR A 89 -9.29 10.40 -1.66
N LYS A 90 -8.22 10.58 -0.88
CA LYS A 90 -7.82 11.92 -0.46
C LYS A 90 -7.42 12.75 -1.69
N ASN A 91 -8.04 13.92 -1.84
CA ASN A 91 -7.66 14.85 -2.90
C ASN A 91 -6.21 15.35 -2.69
N MET A 92 -5.33 15.02 -3.64
CA MET A 92 -3.91 15.34 -3.62
C MET A 92 -3.43 15.70 -5.02
N THR A 93 -2.55 16.69 -5.13
CA THR A 93 -1.86 17.03 -6.38
C THR A 93 -0.83 15.94 -6.73
N ARG A 94 -0.45 15.84 -8.02
CA ARG A 94 0.58 14.89 -8.46
C ARG A 94 1.88 15.06 -7.68
N ASP A 95 2.32 16.28 -7.41
CA ASP A 95 3.54 16.55 -6.64
C ASP A 95 3.44 16.08 -5.18
N GLN A 96 2.28 16.22 -4.55
CA GLN A 96 2.04 15.69 -3.21
C GLN A 96 2.11 14.16 -3.20
N LYS A 97 1.55 13.52 -4.23
CA LYS A 97 1.61 12.06 -4.41
C LYS A 97 3.07 11.60 -4.58
N LEU A 98 3.84 12.26 -5.44
CA LEU A 98 5.27 11.97 -5.65
C LEU A 98 6.10 12.16 -4.37
N LYS A 99 5.84 13.22 -3.60
CA LYS A 99 6.50 13.42 -2.29
C LYS A 99 6.20 12.28 -1.32
N GLN A 100 4.96 11.76 -1.33
CA GLN A 100 4.55 10.67 -0.45
C GLN A 100 5.23 9.34 -0.82
N LEU A 101 5.43 9.08 -2.11
CA LEU A 101 6.07 7.85 -2.63
C LEU A 101 7.53 7.69 -2.19
N LYS A 102 8.23 8.80 -1.89
CA LYS A 102 9.59 8.76 -1.36
C LYS A 102 9.70 7.96 -0.06
N ASN A 103 8.62 7.86 0.72
CA ASN A 103 8.59 7.06 1.95
C ASN A 103 8.79 5.56 1.71
N ILE A 104 8.53 5.09 0.49
CA ILE A 104 8.70 3.69 0.06
C ILE A 104 9.79 3.55 -1.01
N GLY A 105 10.63 4.58 -1.20
CA GLY A 105 11.75 4.55 -2.13
C GLY A 105 11.38 4.75 -3.61
N ILE A 106 10.21 5.33 -3.89
CA ILE A 106 9.70 5.61 -5.25
C ILE A 106 9.65 7.12 -5.50
#